data_AF-A0A1V4S913-F1
#
_entry.id   AF-A0A1V4S913-F1
#
_cell.length_a   1.000
_cell.length_b   1.000
_cell.length_c   1.000
_cell.angle_alpha   90.00
_cell.angle_beta   90.00
_cell.angle_gamma   90.00
#
_symmetry.space_group_name_H-M   'P 1'
#
loop_
_entity.id
_entity.type
_entity.pdbx_description
1 polymer ?
#
loop_
_entity_poly.entity_id
_entity_poly.type
_entity_poly.pdbx_seq_one_letter_code
_entity_poly.pdbx_strand_id
1 'polypeptide(L)' 'MKIQRRRKLGRGVAVVGAGMSKFGMFKDRDSNDLFVEAYREMVSSVNRGIDPTDIDALYLGNFSNDFFMHQAH' A
#
# COMPACT_ATOMS: atom_id res chain seq x y z
N MET A 1 6.15 -39.77 2.98
CA MET A 1 6.12 -38.31 3.17
C MET A 1 5.00 -37.73 2.31
N LYS A 2 3.88 -37.25 2.90
CA LYS A 2 2.76 -36.69 2.12
C LYS A 2 3.15 -35.29 1.64
N ILE A 3 3.21 -35.09 0.32
CA ILE A 3 3.38 -33.75 -0.26
C ILE A 3 2.10 -32.97 0.01
N GLN A 4 2.16 -32.01 0.94
CA GLN A 4 1.04 -31.13 1.22
C GLN A 4 0.90 -30.16 0.03
N ARG A 5 -0.12 -30.36 -0.80
CA ARG A 5 -0.38 -29.47 -1.94
C ARG A 5 -0.59 -28.05 -1.42
N ARG A 6 0.29 -27.12 -1.85
CA ARG A 6 0.16 -25.69 -1.55
C ARG A 6 -1.17 -25.21 -2.13
N ARG A 7 -2.05 -24.65 -1.29
CA ARG A 7 -3.29 -24.01 -1.76
C ARG A 7 -2.91 -22.90 -2.73
N LYS A 8 -3.52 -22.88 -3.90
CA LYS A 8 -3.42 -21.78 -4.88
C LYS A 8 -4.62 -20.86 -4.70
N LEU A 9 -4.42 -19.58 -5.00
CA LEU A 9 -5.52 -18.61 -5.07
C LEU A 9 -6.45 -18.95 -6.24
N GLY A 10 -7.71 -18.50 -6.17
CA GLY A 10 -8.71 -18.73 -7.23
C GLY A 10 -8.40 -18.02 -8.55
N ARG A 11 -7.46 -17.04 -8.52
CA ARG A 11 -6.92 -16.34 -9.70
C ARG A 11 -5.44 -16.04 -9.48
N GLY A 12 -4.69 -15.84 -10.57
CA GLY A 12 -3.31 -15.37 -10.50
C GLY A 12 -3.23 -13.98 -9.87
N VAL A 13 -2.20 -13.74 -9.06
CA VAL A 13 -1.93 -12.45 -8.42
C VAL A 13 -0.44 -12.16 -8.58
N ALA A 14 -0.11 -10.90 -8.89
CA ALA A 14 1.26 -10.42 -9.01
C ALA A 14 1.41 -9.08 -8.31
N VAL A 15 2.62 -8.79 -7.82
CA VAL A 15 3.02 -7.44 -7.38
C VAL A 15 3.64 -6.75 -8.58
N VAL A 16 3.06 -5.61 -8.97
CA VAL A 16 3.49 -4.86 -10.18
C VAL A 16 4.25 -3.57 -9.86
N GLY A 17 4.19 -3.13 -8.60
CA GLY A 17 4.89 -1.97 -8.08
C GLY A 17 4.90 -1.98 -6.55
N ALA A 18 5.84 -1.25 -5.94
CA ALA A 18 5.95 -1.04 -4.50
C ALA A 18 6.60 0.32 -4.21
N GLY A 19 6.22 0.94 -3.09
CA GLY A 19 6.76 2.21 -2.62
C GLY A 19 6.63 2.32 -1.11
N MET A 20 7.46 3.17 -0.50
CA MET A 20 7.60 3.30 0.94
C MET A 20 8.09 4.71 1.31
N SER A 21 7.24 5.47 2.00
CA SER A 21 7.67 6.73 2.59
C SER A 21 8.83 6.55 3.56
N LYS A 22 9.62 7.61 3.79
CA LYS A 22 10.68 7.56 4.81
C LYS A 22 10.10 7.30 6.20
N PHE A 23 10.77 6.43 6.96
CA PHE A 23 10.43 6.16 8.36
C PHE A 23 11.09 7.22 9.25
N GLY A 24 10.34 7.76 10.20
CA GLY A 24 10.86 8.78 11.10
C GLY A 24 9.78 9.49 11.89
N MET A 25 10.21 10.50 12.66
CA MET A 25 9.33 11.45 13.32
C MET A 25 9.32 12.74 12.52
N PHE A 26 8.14 13.15 12.07
CA PHE A 26 7.95 14.34 11.24
C PHE A 26 7.02 15.30 12.00
N LYS A 27 7.41 16.57 12.08
CA LYS A 27 6.60 17.59 12.78
C LYS A 27 5.55 18.22 11.87
N ASP A 28 5.77 18.11 10.57
CA ASP A 28 5.08 18.79 9.48
C ASP A 28 4.29 17.83 8.59
N ARG A 29 4.17 16.55 8.99
CA ARG A 29 3.54 15.51 8.19
C ARG A 29 2.65 14.62 9.04
N ASP A 30 1.55 14.18 8.46
CA ASP A 30 0.67 13.17 9.03
C ASP A 30 0.64 11.88 8.21
N SER A 31 -0.24 10.95 8.58
CA SER A 31 -0.42 9.68 7.89
C SER A 31 -0.85 9.82 6.42
N ASN A 32 -1.61 10.86 6.07
CA ASN A 32 -2.04 11.09 4.70
C ASN A 32 -0.86 11.53 3.85
N ASP A 33 -0.01 12.40 4.37
CA ASP A 33 1.24 12.79 3.69
C ASP A 33 2.13 11.59 3.44
N LEU A 34 2.30 10.75 4.47
CA LEU A 34 3.10 9.52 4.38
C LEU A 34 2.49 8.53 3.38
N PHE A 35 1.18 8.36 3.38
CA PHE A 35 0.49 7.52 2.40
C PHE A 35 0.67 8.04 0.97
N VAL A 36 0.51 9.35 0.74
CA VAL A 36 0.68 9.97 -0.57
C VAL A 36 2.14 9.84 -1.05
N GLU A 37 3.13 9.99 -0.17
CA GLU A 37 4.54 9.77 -0.50
C GLU A 37 4.78 8.32 -0.94
N ALA A 38 4.32 7.34 -0.14
CA ALA A 38 4.46 5.93 -0.48
C ALA A 38 3.73 5.54 -1.78
N TYR A 39 2.54 6.10 -2.00
CA TYR A 39 1.77 5.88 -3.23
C TYR A 39 2.49 6.44 -4.46
N ARG A 40 3.02 7.66 -4.39
CA ARG A 40 3.77 8.28 -5.50
C ARG A 40 5.02 7.49 -5.85
N GLU A 41 5.76 7.01 -4.85
CA GLU A 41 6.91 6.14 -5.07
C GLU A 41 6.47 4.81 -5.71
N MET A 42 5.37 4.22 -5.24
CA MET A 42 4.81 2.99 -5.81
C MET A 42 4.44 3.16 -7.28
N VAL A 43 3.73 4.23 -7.65
CA VAL A 43 3.39 4.54 -9.04
C VAL A 43 4.66 4.67 -9.89
N SER A 44 5.70 5.34 -9.36
CA SER A 44 6.98 5.51 -10.07
C SER A 44 7.74 4.19 -10.29
N SER A 45 7.48 3.17 -9.46
CA SER A 45 8.13 1.86 -9.57
C SER A 45 7.57 0.97 -10.69
N VAL A 46 6.39 1.31 -11.25
CA VAL A 46 5.73 0.50 -12.28
C VAL A 46 6.38 0.75 -13.64
N ASN A 47 7.04 -0.28 -14.20
CA ASN A 47 7.87 -0.18 -15.41
C ASN A 47 7.18 0.50 -16.62
N ARG A 48 5.90 0.21 -16.87
CA ARG A 48 5.14 0.79 -18.00
C ARG A 48 4.17 1.89 -17.56
N GLY A 49 4.35 2.39 -16.33
CA GLY A 49 3.38 3.24 -15.67
C GLY A 49 2.09 2.51 -15.30
N ILE A 50 1.18 3.25 -14.70
CA ILE A 50 -0.17 2.85 -14.34
C ILE A 50 -1.06 4.09 -14.46
N ASP A 51 -2.29 3.94 -14.97
CA ASP A 51 -3.31 4.97 -14.83
C ASP A 51 -3.98 4.80 -13.46
N PRO A 52 -3.95 5.81 -12.56
CA PRO A 52 -4.66 5.74 -11.30
C PRO A 52 -6.15 5.39 -11.44
N THR A 53 -6.80 5.69 -12.58
CA THR A 53 -8.21 5.34 -12.80
C THR A 53 -8.46 3.85 -13.01
N ASP A 54 -7.41 3.06 -13.26
CA ASP A 54 -7.50 1.59 -13.41
C ASP A 54 -7.49 0.86 -12.04
N ILE A 55 -7.34 1.59 -10.93
CA ILE A 55 -7.33 1.01 -9.58
C ILE A 55 -8.79 0.82 -9.09
N ASP A 56 -9.26 -0.43 -9.09
CA ASP A 56 -10.63 -0.76 -8.66
C ASP A 56 -10.87 -0.58 -7.15
N ALA A 57 -9.84 -0.79 -6.32
CA ALA A 57 -9.99 -0.81 -4.87
C ALA A 57 -8.68 -0.45 -4.15
N LEU A 58 -8.82 0.21 -3.00
CA LEU A 58 -7.75 0.47 -2.04
C LEU A 58 -8.04 -0.26 -0.73
N TYR A 59 -7.03 -0.96 -0.22
CA TYR A 59 -7.04 -1.53 1.12
C TYR A 59 -5.99 -0.79 1.96
N LEU A 60 -6.44 0.00 2.93
CA LEU A 60 -5.57 0.81 3.78
C LEU A 60 -5.51 0.22 5.20
N GLY A 61 -4.32 -0.20 5.61
CA GLY A 61 -4.05 -0.60 6.99
C GLY A 61 -3.65 0.58 7.84
N ASN A 62 -4.37 0.83 8.93
CA ASN A 62 -4.08 1.84 9.93
C ASN A 62 -4.36 1.27 11.33
N PHE A 63 -3.62 1.72 12.33
CA PHE A 63 -3.83 1.31 13.73
C PHE A 63 -4.04 2.49 14.68
N SER A 64 -3.48 3.67 14.37
CA SER A 64 -3.36 4.75 15.36
C SER A 64 -3.88 6.11 14.91
N ASN A 65 -4.31 6.28 13.65
CA ASN A 65 -4.83 7.57 13.18
C ASN A 65 -6.04 8.07 13.95
N ASP A 66 -6.89 7.19 14.46
CA ASP A 66 -8.07 7.54 15.25
C ASP A 66 -7.67 8.39 16.46
N PHE A 67 -6.51 8.07 17.04
CA PHE A 67 -5.99 8.73 18.23
C PHE A 67 -5.18 9.99 17.90
N PHE A 68 -4.32 9.94 16.87
CA PHE A 68 -3.38 11.03 16.58
C PHE A 68 -3.86 12.03 15.52
N MET A 69 -4.73 11.59 14.62
CA MET A 69 -5.20 12.37 13.46
C MET A 69 -6.72 12.54 13.45
N HIS A 70 -7.41 12.00 14.48
CA HIS A 70 -8.87 12.04 14.61
C HIS A 70 -9.61 11.55 13.35
N GLN A 71 -8.98 10.62 12.62
CA GLN A 71 -9.55 9.95 11.47
C GLN A 71 -9.54 8.46 11.71
N ALA A 72 -10.73 7.91 11.94
CA ALA A 72 -10.98 6.49 11.93
C ALA A 72 -11.20 5.98 10.50
N HIS A 73 -11.12 4.66 10.35
CA HIS A 73 -11.34 3.95 9.08
C HIS A 73 -12.63 4.36 8.36
#